data_AF-A0A537LQI2-F1
#
_entry.id   AF-A0A537LQI2-F1
#
_cell.length_a   1.000
_cell.length_b   1.000
_cell.length_c   1.000
_cell.angle_alpha   90.00
_cell.angle_beta   90.00
_cell.angle_gamma   90.00
#
_symmetry.space_group_name_H-M   'P 1'
#
loop_
_entity.id
_entity.type
_entity.pdbx_description
1 polymer ?
#
loop_
_entity_poly.entity_id
_entity_poly.type
_entity_poly.pdbx_seq_one_letter_code
_entity_poly.pdbx_strand_id
1 'polypeptide(L)' 'DDVHAGQTVCILEAMKLFNEITSDVNGRIARVLVDNGAPVEYGQPLFLVDPAA' A
#
# COMPACT_ATOMS: atom_id res chain seq x y z
N ASP A 1 9.63 -2.33 -7.00
CA ASP A 1 8.47 -2.92 -7.70
C ASP A 1 7.71 -1.86 -8.44
N ASP A 2 7.48 -2.14 -9.72
CA ASP A 2 6.49 -1.42 -10.51
C ASP A 2 5.10 -1.90 -10.10
N VAL A 3 4.16 -0.97 -10.01
CA VAL A 3 2.78 -1.17 -9.62
C VAL A 3 1.85 -0.58 -10.67
N HIS A 4 0.76 -1.28 -10.93
CA HIS A 4 -0.31 -0.81 -11.79
C HIS A 4 -1.52 -0.36 -10.98
N ALA A 5 -2.32 0.55 -11.53
CA ALA A 5 -3.60 0.91 -10.94
C ALA A 5 -4.48 -0.34 -10.80
N GLY A 6 -5.01 -0.58 -9.61
CA GLY A 6 -5.76 -1.78 -9.22
C GLY A 6 -4.91 -2.96 -8.78
N GLN A 7 -3.58 -2.89 -8.85
CA GLN A 7 -2.71 -3.96 -8.36
C GLN A 7 -2.66 -3.94 -6.83
N THR A 8 -2.85 -5.10 -6.21
CA THR A 8 -2.70 -5.30 -4.76
C THR A 8 -1.26 -5.07 -4.34
N VAL A 9 -1.03 -4.13 -3.41
CA VAL A 9 0.29 -3.76 -2.90
C VAL A 9 0.55 -4.31 -1.50
N CYS A 10 -0.48 -4.45 -0.67
CA CYS A 10 -0.39 -5.12 0.62
C CYS A 10 -1.75 -5.63 1.10
N ILE A 11 -1.73 -6.40 2.18
CA ILE A 11 -2.92 -6.88 2.87
C ILE A 11 -2.82 -6.36 4.31
N LEU A 12 -3.91 -5.78 4.80
CA LEU A 12 -4.04 -5.30 6.17
C LEU A 12 -5.06 -6.13 6.93
N GLU A 13 -4.74 -6.44 8.18
CA GLU A 13 -5.71 -7.00 9.11
C GLU A 13 -6.39 -5.88 9.89
N ALA A 14 -7.70 -5.73 9.69
CA ALA A 14 -8.53 -4.79 10.43
C ALA A 14 -9.75 -5.53 10.99
N MET A 15 -9.96 -5.50 12.31
CA MET A 15 -11.12 -6.11 12.97
C MET A 15 -11.34 -7.60 12.61
N LYS A 16 -10.27 -8.39 12.52
CA LYS A 16 -10.25 -9.81 12.10
C LYS A 16 -10.63 -10.04 10.62
N LEU A 17 -10.63 -8.99 9.81
CA LEU A 17 -10.79 -9.07 8.36
C LEU A 17 -9.48 -8.70 7.69
N PHE A 18 -9.14 -9.45 6.64
CA PHE A 18 -8.02 -9.12 5.78
C PHE A 18 -8.53 -8.31 4.59
N ASN A 19 -8.09 -7.07 4.50
CA ASN A 19 -8.43 -6.15 3.43
C ASN A 19 -7.23 -5.98 2.52
N GLU A 20 -7.46 -6.08 1.22
CA GLU A 20 -6.45 -5.83 0.20
C GLU A 20 -6.37 -4.33 -0.10
N ILE A 21 -5.16 -3.79 -0.08
CA ILE A 21 -4.90 -2.42 -0.48
C ILE A 21 -4.36 -2.45 -1.90
N THR A 22 -5.04 -1.74 -2.81
CA THR A 22 -4.66 -1.62 -4.22
C THR A 22 -4.02 -0.27 -4.50
N SER A 23 -3.09 -0.22 -5.45
CA SER A 23 -2.56 1.05 -5.94
C SER A 23 -3.62 1.79 -6.77
N ASP A 24 -3.79 3.09 -6.55
CA ASP A 24 -4.67 3.93 -7.37
C ASP A 24 -4.00 4.42 -8.67
N VAL A 25 -2.66 4.37 -8.72
CA VAL A 25 -1.87 4.90 -9.82
C VAL A 25 -0.91 3.84 -10.37
N ASN A 26 -0.53 4.00 -11.63
CA ASN A 26 0.61 3.30 -12.21
C ASN A 26 1.89 4.01 -11.78
N GLY A 27 2.91 3.26 -11.39
CA GLY A 27 4.18 3.84 -10.97
C GLY A 27 5.09 2.81 -10.33
N ARG A 28 6.01 3.28 -9.49
CA ARG A 28 6.95 2.41 -8.77
C ARG A 28 6.90 2.70 -7.28
N ILE A 29 6.94 1.64 -6.45
CA ILE A 29 7.08 1.80 -5.01
C ILE A 29 8.47 2.40 -4.73
N ALA A 30 8.48 3.66 -4.32
CA ALA A 30 9.70 4.41 -3.99
C ALA A 30 10.14 4.10 -2.55
N ARG A 31 9.19 4.02 -1.61
CA ARG A 31 9.46 3.68 -0.20
C ARG A 31 8.28 2.97 0.46
N VAL A 32 8.60 2.06 1.36
CA VAL A 32 7.67 1.48 2.33
C VAL A 32 7.81 2.28 3.62
N LEU A 33 6.70 2.79 4.16
CA LEU A 33 6.70 3.66 5.35
C LEU A 33 6.36 2.91 6.64
N VAL A 34 5.96 1.64 6.52
CA VAL A 34 5.46 0.82 7.62
C VAL A 34 6.07 -0.57 7.55
N ASP A 35 6.52 -1.07 8.69
CA ASP A 35 7.05 -2.42 8.82
C ASP A 35 5.93 -3.46 8.88
N ASN A 36 6.24 -4.69 8.47
CA ASN A 36 5.28 -5.79 8.53
C ASN A 36 4.86 -6.09 9.97
N GLY A 37 3.55 -6.16 10.21
CA GLY A 37 2.97 -6.39 11.54
C GLY A 37 2.92 -5.14 12.45
N ALA A 38 3.35 -3.97 11.97
CA ALA A 38 3.19 -2.74 12.70
C ALA A 38 1.70 -2.28 12.72
N PRO A 39 1.21 -1.71 13.84
CA PRO A 39 -0.13 -1.15 13.89
C PRO A 39 -0.22 0.08 12.97
N VAL A 40 -1.34 0.21 12.27
CA VAL A 40 -1.64 1.33 11.37
C VAL A 40 -2.98 1.96 11.70
N GLU A 41 -3.08 3.26 11.49
CA GLU A 41 -4.31 4.03 11.71
C GLU A 41 -4.99 4.45 10.41
N TYR A 42 -6.28 4.78 10.48
CA TYR A 42 -7.01 5.28 9.33
C TYR A 42 -6.39 6.59 8.81
N GLY A 43 -6.10 6.63 7.51
CA GLY A 43 -5.47 7.78 6.87
C GLY A 43 -3.95 7.84 7.01
N GLN A 44 -3.32 6.86 7.66
CA GLN A 44 -1.86 6.76 7.73
C GLN A 44 -1.27 6.36 6.36
N PRO A 45 -0.26 7.09 5.85
CA PRO A 45 0.45 6.70 4.64
C PRO A 45 1.24 5.39 4.82
N LEU A 46 1.08 4.43 3.90
CA LEU A 46 1.74 3.12 3.96
C LEU A 46 2.91 3.00 2.96
N PHE A 47 2.71 3.52 1.76
CA PHE A 47 3.67 3.45 0.67
C PHE A 47 3.83 4.82 0.01
N LEU A 48 5.06 5.16 -0.33
CA LEU A 48 5.36 6.23 -1.25
C LEU A 48 5.44 5.63 -2.65
N VAL A 49 4.54 6.03 -3.53
CA VAL A 49 4.55 5.63 -4.95
C VAL A 49 5.06 6.81 -5.76
N ASP A 50 6.04 6.57 -6.62
CA ASP A 50 6.48 7.52 -7.64
C ASP A 50 5.71 7.21 -8.93
N PRO A 51 4.71 8.03 -9.30
CA PRO A 51 3.94 7.81 -10.51
C PRO A 51 4.85 8.00 -11.73
N ALA A 52 4.98 6.94 -12.53
CA ALA A 52 5.67 7.04 -13.80
C ALA A 52 4.78 7.85 -14.76
N ALA A 53 5.28 9.02 -15.17
CA ALA A 53 4.61 9.91 -16.13
C ALA A 53 4.47 9.26 -17.51
#